data_AF-W5NNG8-F1
#
_entry.id   AF-W5NNG8-F1
#
_cell.length_a   1.000
_cell.length_b   1.000
_cell.length_c   1.000
_cell.angle_alpha   90.00
_cell.angle_beta   90.00
_cell.angle_gamma   90.00
#
_symmetry.space_group_name_H-M   'P 1'
#
loop_
_entity.id
_entity.type
_entity.pdbx_description
1 polymer ?
#
loop_
_entity_poly.entity_id
_entity_poly.type
_entity_poly.pdbx_seq_one_letter_code
_entity_poly.pdbx_strand_id
1 'polypeptide(L)'
;IEKVTSNIAEILDSKLATIREPVAAISTKMDIVIKRIDEVEQRVSDLEEGSVTAGNRIRVLETDLRKTLDRLEDFENRSRRKNVRILGLRENIEGSSPVGFFERWIPETLGMEMKGDKIKLERCHRTGPRRKSGEGGTPVPQAVLLRLHNYRDKQKVREAARAKKEIIVEGKRVSIFQDFSVKVQKKRAETAKARRRLRDAGLRYSFLYPAIIKVFDALGGSTTLSSLKEAENFLKN
;
A
#
# COMPACT_ATOMS: atom_id res chain seq x y z
N ILE A 1 57.89 64.81 -51.87
CA ILE A 1 57.62 64.35 -50.49
C ILE A 1 56.13 64.44 -50.19
N GLU A 2 55.48 65.59 -50.38
CA GLU A 2 54.03 65.79 -50.17
C GLU A 2 53.11 64.78 -50.90
N LYS A 3 53.39 64.47 -52.17
CA LYS A 3 52.58 63.51 -52.94
C LYS A 3 52.68 62.08 -52.41
N VAL A 4 53.84 61.70 -51.88
CA VAL A 4 54.08 60.37 -51.28
C VAL A 4 53.39 60.28 -49.92
N THR A 5 53.47 61.33 -49.10
CA THR A 5 52.77 61.39 -47.80
C THR A 5 51.24 61.41 -47.97
N SER A 6 50.71 62.08 -49.00
CA SER A 6 49.27 62.05 -49.32
C SER A 6 48.79 60.66 -49.71
N ASN A 7 49.52 59.96 -50.60
CA ASN A 7 49.18 58.60 -50.99
C ASN A 7 49.25 57.62 -49.81
N ILE A 8 50.22 57.79 -48.90
CA ILE A 8 50.32 56.98 -47.68
C ILE A 8 49.12 57.23 -46.78
N ALA A 9 48.69 58.48 -46.59
CA ALA A 9 47.52 58.82 -45.77
C ALA A 9 46.23 58.19 -46.32
N GLU A 10 45.98 58.28 -47.64
CA GLU A 10 44.82 57.65 -48.29
C GLU A 10 44.83 56.12 -48.14
N ILE A 11 45.99 55.48 -48.33
CA ILE A 11 46.13 54.04 -48.11
C ILE A 11 45.85 53.68 -46.65
N LEU A 12 46.38 54.47 -45.70
CA LEU A 12 46.17 54.23 -44.28
C LEU A 12 44.68 54.35 -43.90
N ASP A 13 44.00 55.38 -44.38
CA ASP A 13 42.57 55.58 -44.15
C ASP A 13 41.73 54.46 -44.76
N SER A 14 42.06 54.01 -45.97
CA SER A 14 41.36 52.87 -46.60
C SER A 14 41.53 51.57 -45.80
N LYS A 15 42.75 51.29 -45.32
CA LYS A 15 43.05 50.11 -44.50
C LYS A 15 42.41 50.20 -43.12
N LEU A 16 42.39 51.39 -42.51
CA LEU A 16 41.70 51.65 -41.24
C LEU A 16 40.18 51.51 -41.38
N ALA A 17 39.59 52.00 -42.47
CA ALA A 17 38.17 51.83 -42.75
C ALA A 17 37.80 50.34 -42.89
N THR A 18 38.64 49.56 -43.58
CA THR A 18 38.48 48.10 -43.75
C THR A 18 38.41 47.35 -42.42
N ILE A 19 39.01 47.90 -41.35
CA ILE A 19 38.99 47.32 -39.99
C ILE A 19 37.85 47.93 -39.15
N ARG A 20 37.65 49.25 -39.22
CA ARG A 20 36.69 49.99 -38.40
C ARG A 20 35.25 49.57 -38.66
N GLU A 21 34.89 49.33 -39.92
CA GLU A 21 33.54 48.91 -40.30
C GLU A 21 33.17 47.54 -39.71
N PRO A 22 33.98 46.46 -39.88
CA PRO A 22 33.76 45.20 -39.18
C PRO A 22 33.72 45.33 -37.66
N VAL A 23 34.59 46.15 -37.06
CA VAL A 23 34.61 46.36 -35.60
C VAL A 23 33.33 47.02 -35.11
N ALA A 24 32.81 48.02 -35.82
CA ALA A 24 31.51 48.63 -35.50
C ALA A 24 30.35 47.63 -35.66
N ALA A 25 30.37 46.82 -36.72
CA ALA A 25 29.39 45.75 -36.92
C ALA A 25 29.46 44.65 -35.84
N ILE A 26 30.66 44.33 -35.34
CA ILE A 26 30.84 43.41 -34.21
C ILE A 26 30.29 44.03 -32.93
N SER A 27 30.57 45.32 -32.67
CA SER A 27 30.06 46.02 -31.48
C SER A 27 28.53 45.99 -31.42
N THR A 28 27.85 46.30 -32.52
CA THR A 28 26.38 46.27 -32.58
C THR A 28 25.82 44.86 -32.40
N LYS A 29 26.45 43.84 -33.00
CA LYS A 29 26.09 42.43 -32.76
C LYS A 29 26.31 42.02 -31.30
N MET A 30 27.38 42.50 -30.67
CA MET A 30 27.68 42.25 -29.26
C MET A 30 26.57 42.82 -28.36
N ASP A 31 26.11 44.05 -28.63
CA ASP A 31 25.00 44.66 -27.88
C ASP A 31 23.69 43.86 -28.01
N ILE A 32 23.41 43.32 -29.19
CA ILE A 32 22.25 42.44 -29.41
C ILE A 32 22.41 41.13 -28.62
N VAL A 33 23.61 40.55 -28.61
CA VAL A 33 23.88 39.32 -27.86
C VAL A 33 23.73 39.55 -26.35
N ILE A 34 24.23 40.67 -25.82
CA ILE A 34 24.07 41.04 -24.40
C ILE A 34 22.59 41.10 -24.02
N LYS A 35 21.77 41.82 -24.80
CA LYS A 35 20.32 41.89 -24.55
C LYS A 35 19.64 40.53 -24.56
N ARG A 36 20.01 39.66 -25.51
CA ARG A 36 19.47 38.29 -25.58
C ARG A 36 19.92 37.42 -24.41
N ILE A 37 21.13 37.64 -23.89
CA ILE A 37 21.63 36.95 -22.69
C ILE A 37 20.81 37.41 -21.48
N ASP A 38 20.60 38.71 -21.29
CA ASP A 38 19.78 39.25 -20.19
C ASP A 38 18.36 38.64 -20.19
N GLU A 39 17.72 38.56 -21.36
CA GLU A 39 16.40 37.93 -21.51
C GLU A 39 16.41 36.43 -21.15
N VAL A 40 17.47 35.71 -21.51
CA VAL A 40 17.61 34.30 -21.18
C VAL A 40 17.87 34.12 -19.69
N GLU A 41 18.72 34.94 -19.07
CA GLU A 41 18.98 34.91 -17.64
C GLU A 41 17.71 35.15 -16.83
N GLN A 42 16.89 36.13 -17.21
CA GLN A 42 15.60 36.36 -16.57
C GLN A 42 14.67 35.15 -16.69
N ARG A 43 14.54 34.58 -17.90
CA ARG A 43 13.71 33.39 -18.12
C ARG A 43 14.21 32.18 -17.34
N VAL A 44 15.52 32.00 -17.21
CA VAL A 44 16.12 30.94 -16.40
C VAL A 44 15.77 31.16 -14.93
N SER A 45 15.91 32.39 -14.42
CA SER A 45 15.54 32.73 -13.04
C SER A 45 14.06 32.43 -12.75
N ASP A 46 13.14 32.83 -13.65
CA ASP A 46 11.71 32.56 -13.51
C ASP A 46 11.41 31.04 -13.53
N LEU A 47 12.12 30.27 -14.36
CA LEU A 47 11.98 28.82 -14.43
C LEU A 47 12.54 28.13 -13.18
N GLU A 48 13.64 28.61 -12.62
CA GLU A 48 14.21 28.10 -11.37
C GLU A 48 13.25 28.32 -10.21
N GLU A 49 12.68 29.52 -10.08
CA GLU A 49 11.67 29.82 -9.06
C GLU A 49 10.40 28.96 -9.23
N GLY A 50 9.94 28.82 -10.47
CA GLY A 50 8.81 27.95 -10.81
C GLY A 50 9.09 26.48 -10.45
N SER A 51 10.30 25.99 -10.71
CA SER A 51 10.74 24.63 -10.39
C SER A 51 10.77 24.39 -8.88
N VAL A 52 11.29 25.34 -8.09
CA VAL A 52 11.29 25.26 -6.62
C VAL A 52 9.86 25.23 -6.07
N THR A 53 8.99 26.13 -6.54
CA THR A 53 7.58 26.16 -6.14
C THR A 53 6.86 24.85 -6.48
N ALA A 54 7.06 24.33 -7.69
CA ALA A 54 6.49 23.07 -8.12
C ALA A 54 6.99 21.89 -7.25
N GLY A 55 8.29 21.83 -6.99
CA GLY A 55 8.89 20.81 -6.13
C GLY A 55 8.32 20.82 -4.71
N ASN A 56 8.14 22.01 -4.13
CA ASN A 56 7.51 22.15 -2.81
C ASN A 56 6.05 21.69 -2.81
N ARG A 57 5.28 22.05 -3.84
CA ARG A 57 3.89 21.62 -3.98
C ARG A 57 3.77 20.10 -4.14
N ILE A 58 4.67 19.47 -4.91
CA ILE A 58 4.73 18.00 -5.04
C ILE A 58 4.98 17.35 -3.68
N ARG A 59 5.95 17.82 -2.90
CA ARG A 59 6.25 17.27 -1.55
C ARG A 59 5.05 17.36 -0.60
N VAL A 60 4.32 18.48 -0.63
CA VAL A 60 3.09 18.66 0.16
C VAL A 60 2.02 17.66 -0.29
N LEU A 61 1.78 17.56 -1.61
CA LEU A 61 0.80 16.64 -2.18
C LEU A 61 1.12 15.17 -1.87
N GLU A 62 2.38 14.75 -1.97
CA GLU A 62 2.81 13.38 -1.61
C GLU A 62 2.55 13.08 -0.13
N THR A 63 2.79 14.06 0.74
CA THR A 63 2.55 13.94 2.17
C THR A 63 1.06 13.81 2.48
N ASP A 64 0.23 14.63 1.85
CA ASP A 64 -1.22 14.60 2.07
C ASP A 64 -1.87 13.38 1.43
N LEU A 65 -1.37 12.92 0.28
CA LEU A 65 -1.77 11.65 -0.33
C LEU A 65 -1.47 10.49 0.63
N ARG A 66 -0.27 10.44 1.21
CA ARG A 66 0.09 9.40 2.19
C ARG A 66 -0.85 9.40 3.40
N LYS A 67 -1.08 10.57 3.99
CA LYS A 67 -2.03 10.71 5.12
C LYS A 67 -3.44 10.26 4.75
N THR A 68 -3.89 10.60 3.55
CA THR A 68 -5.23 10.25 3.06
C THR A 68 -5.37 8.75 2.85
N LEU A 69 -4.36 8.11 2.25
CA LEU A 69 -4.31 6.65 2.07
C LEU A 69 -4.30 5.90 3.41
N ASP A 70 -3.56 6.39 4.40
CA ASP A 70 -3.52 5.78 5.73
C ASP A 70 -4.87 5.93 6.47
N ARG A 71 -5.54 7.10 6.34
CA ARG A 71 -6.90 7.30 6.86
C ARG A 71 -7.91 6.39 6.18
N LEU A 72 -7.84 6.24 4.87
CA LEU A 72 -8.72 5.37 4.10
C LEU A 72 -8.56 3.90 4.51
N GLU A 73 -7.32 3.45 4.74
CA GLU A 73 -7.05 2.10 5.25
C GLU A 73 -7.61 1.89 6.66
N ASP A 74 -7.47 2.86 7.56
CA ASP A 74 -8.05 2.78 8.90
C ASP A 74 -9.58 2.74 8.85
N PHE A 75 -10.21 3.58 8.02
CA PHE A 75 -11.67 3.55 7.82
C PHE A 75 -12.15 2.22 7.26
N GLU A 76 -11.47 1.67 6.24
CA GLU A 76 -11.80 0.38 5.67
C GLU A 76 -11.73 -0.71 6.75
N ASN A 77 -10.64 -0.77 7.51
CA ASN A 77 -10.50 -1.78 8.57
C ASN A 77 -11.50 -1.58 9.70
N ARG A 78 -11.80 -0.34 10.11
CA ARG A 78 -12.86 -0.02 11.10
C ARG A 78 -14.22 -0.52 10.63
N SER A 79 -14.57 -0.28 9.37
CA SER A 79 -15.81 -0.76 8.77
C SER A 79 -15.88 -2.29 8.78
N ARG A 80 -14.76 -2.97 8.49
CA ARG A 80 -14.63 -4.44 8.49
C ARG A 80 -14.51 -5.06 9.89
N ARG A 81 -14.41 -4.28 10.99
CA ARG A 81 -14.21 -4.84 12.35
C ARG A 81 -15.31 -5.79 12.80
N LYS A 82 -16.52 -5.69 12.26
CA LYS A 82 -17.64 -6.60 12.58
C LYS A 82 -17.74 -7.79 11.63
N ASN A 83 -16.82 -7.91 10.67
CA ASN A 83 -16.88 -8.92 9.63
C ASN A 83 -16.05 -10.16 9.98
N VAL A 84 -16.52 -11.31 9.53
CA VAL A 84 -15.87 -12.62 9.60
C VAL A 84 -15.92 -13.26 8.22
N ARG A 85 -14.86 -13.98 7.86
CA ARG A 85 -14.76 -14.73 6.60
C ARG A 85 -14.64 -16.21 6.89
N ILE A 86 -15.51 -17.00 6.27
CA ILE A 86 -15.49 -18.47 6.34
C ILE A 86 -14.92 -19.01 5.03
N LEU A 87 -13.97 -19.93 5.12
CA LEU A 87 -13.30 -20.58 4.00
C LEU A 87 -13.52 -22.10 4.07
N GLY A 88 -13.63 -22.75 2.91
CA GLY A 88 -13.73 -24.21 2.80
C GLY A 88 -15.15 -24.77 2.95
N LEU A 89 -16.16 -23.92 3.11
CA LEU A 89 -17.56 -24.35 3.23
C LEU A 89 -18.15 -24.68 1.85
N ARG A 90 -18.69 -25.91 1.69
CA ARG A 90 -19.31 -26.39 0.46
C ARG A 90 -20.35 -25.41 -0.07
N GLU A 91 -20.40 -25.24 -1.39
CA GLU A 91 -21.37 -24.34 -2.03
C GLU A 91 -22.82 -24.79 -1.80
N ASN A 92 -23.71 -23.82 -1.66
CA ASN A 92 -25.17 -23.97 -1.53
C ASN A 92 -25.66 -24.67 -0.25
N ILE A 93 -24.80 -24.90 0.75
CA ILE A 93 -25.23 -25.44 2.05
C ILE A 93 -26.17 -24.46 2.80
N GLU A 94 -26.07 -23.17 2.48
CA GLU A 94 -26.88 -22.11 3.08
C GLU A 94 -28.37 -22.17 2.70
N GLY A 95 -28.71 -22.86 1.60
CA GLY A 95 -30.05 -22.83 1.02
C GLY A 95 -30.50 -21.42 0.62
N SER A 96 -31.81 -21.16 0.74
CA SER A 96 -32.43 -19.91 0.30
C SER A 96 -32.23 -18.73 1.27
N SER A 97 -31.86 -18.97 2.53
CA SER A 97 -31.67 -17.92 3.54
C SER A 97 -30.30 -18.04 4.21
N PRO A 98 -29.25 -17.46 3.59
CA PRO A 98 -27.90 -17.50 4.14
C PRO A 98 -27.80 -16.89 5.53
N VAL A 99 -28.49 -15.77 5.77
CA VAL A 99 -28.50 -15.12 7.09
C VAL A 99 -29.04 -16.10 8.13
N GLY A 100 -30.28 -16.56 7.98
CA GLY A 100 -30.92 -17.44 8.96
C GLY A 100 -30.19 -18.76 9.18
N PHE A 101 -29.54 -19.31 8.15
CA PHE A 101 -28.67 -20.47 8.27
C PHE A 101 -27.48 -20.19 9.19
N PHE A 102 -26.69 -19.15 8.91
CA PHE A 102 -25.49 -18.86 9.69
C PHE A 102 -25.75 -18.34 11.10
N GLU A 103 -26.93 -17.77 11.36
CA GLU A 103 -27.34 -17.38 12.71
C GLU A 103 -27.40 -18.58 13.67
N ARG A 104 -27.78 -19.78 13.18
CA ARG A 104 -27.82 -21.03 13.95
C ARG A 104 -26.56 -21.87 13.80
N TRP A 105 -26.08 -21.98 12.56
CA TRP A 105 -24.93 -22.81 12.23
C TRP A 105 -23.65 -22.38 12.96
N ILE A 106 -23.43 -21.06 13.18
CA ILE A 106 -22.22 -20.59 13.88
C ILE A 106 -22.19 -21.07 15.34
N PRO A 107 -23.22 -20.79 16.17
CA PRO A 107 -23.28 -21.32 17.53
C PRO A 107 -23.15 -22.84 17.61
N GLU A 108 -23.91 -23.58 16.79
CA GLU A 108 -23.88 -25.05 16.76
C GLU A 108 -22.49 -25.59 16.39
N THR A 109 -21.91 -25.06 15.31
CA THR A 109 -20.60 -25.51 14.81
C THR A 109 -19.48 -25.14 15.76
N LEU A 110 -19.61 -24.06 16.54
CA LEU A 110 -18.58 -23.61 17.48
C LEU A 110 -18.82 -24.05 18.93
N GLY A 111 -19.97 -24.67 19.24
CA GLY A 111 -20.35 -25.04 20.60
C GLY A 111 -20.53 -23.82 21.51
N MET A 112 -21.11 -22.74 20.98
CA MET A 112 -21.26 -21.49 21.73
C MET A 112 -22.61 -21.45 22.44
N GLU A 113 -22.59 -21.22 23.75
CA GLU A 113 -23.81 -20.91 24.51
C GLU A 113 -24.22 -19.46 24.24
N MET A 114 -25.38 -19.29 23.61
CA MET A 114 -25.95 -17.98 23.26
C MET A 114 -27.40 -17.90 23.73
N LYS A 115 -27.84 -16.72 24.15
CA LYS A 115 -29.23 -16.51 24.55
C LYS A 115 -30.15 -16.72 23.33
N GLY A 116 -30.89 -17.83 23.32
CA GLY A 116 -31.76 -18.22 22.20
C GLY A 116 -31.03 -18.89 21.03
N ASP A 117 -29.83 -19.42 21.25
CA ASP A 117 -29.05 -20.23 20.30
C ASP A 117 -28.81 -19.61 18.91
N LYS A 118 -28.92 -18.28 18.83
CA LYS A 118 -28.77 -17.54 17.58
C LYS A 118 -27.86 -16.35 17.76
N ILE A 119 -26.93 -16.20 16.83
CA ILE A 119 -26.14 -14.98 16.69
C ILE A 119 -26.81 -14.04 15.70
N LYS A 120 -26.86 -12.74 15.98
CA LYS A 120 -27.48 -11.76 15.07
C LYS A 120 -26.52 -11.34 13.96
N LEU A 121 -26.95 -11.51 12.72
CA LEU A 121 -26.20 -11.11 11.53
C LEU A 121 -26.90 -9.94 10.82
N GLU A 122 -26.12 -8.95 10.36
CA GLU A 122 -26.64 -7.89 9.49
C GLU A 122 -26.72 -8.37 8.04
N ARG A 123 -25.67 -9.05 7.56
CA ARG A 123 -25.54 -9.49 6.17
C ARG A 123 -24.69 -10.76 6.09
N CYS A 124 -25.01 -11.61 5.12
CA CYS A 124 -24.22 -12.77 4.76
C CYS A 124 -24.30 -13.02 3.26
N HIS A 125 -23.15 -13.21 2.61
CA HIS A 125 -23.08 -13.53 1.19
C HIS A 125 -21.75 -14.22 0.83
N ARG A 126 -21.73 -14.94 -0.29
CA ARG A 126 -20.48 -15.45 -0.87
C ARG A 126 -19.73 -14.37 -1.62
N THR A 127 -18.40 -14.39 -1.53
CA THR A 127 -17.51 -13.37 -2.10
C THR A 127 -16.35 -13.99 -2.87
N GLY A 128 -15.88 -13.27 -3.88
CA GLY A 128 -14.79 -13.66 -4.77
C GLY A 128 -15.27 -14.40 -6.03
N PRO A 129 -14.40 -14.55 -7.06
CA PRO A 129 -14.75 -15.25 -8.28
C PRO A 129 -14.88 -16.76 -8.04
N ARG A 130 -15.73 -17.43 -8.82
CA ARG A 130 -15.76 -18.90 -8.86
C ARG A 130 -14.44 -19.40 -9.46
N ARG A 131 -13.76 -20.30 -8.76
CA ARG A 131 -12.45 -20.83 -9.16
C ARG A 131 -12.49 -22.35 -9.24
N LYS A 132 -11.62 -22.92 -10.07
CA LYS A 132 -11.35 -24.37 -10.13
C LYS A 132 -9.92 -24.62 -9.66
N SER A 133 -9.67 -25.79 -9.08
CA SER A 133 -8.33 -26.18 -8.61
C SER A 133 -7.45 -26.59 -9.80
N GLY A 134 -6.88 -25.63 -10.53
CA GLY A 134 -6.09 -25.89 -11.74
C GLY A 134 -6.95 -26.19 -12.97
N GLU A 135 -6.29 -26.55 -14.07
CA GLU A 135 -6.92 -26.86 -15.35
C GLU A 135 -7.71 -28.17 -15.24
N GLY A 136 -9.03 -28.13 -15.47
CA GLY A 136 -9.93 -29.27 -15.27
C GLY A 136 -10.28 -29.60 -13.81
N GLY A 137 -9.83 -28.81 -12.83
CA GLY A 137 -9.97 -29.12 -11.41
C GLY A 137 -11.37 -28.98 -10.80
N THR A 138 -11.50 -29.47 -9.56
CA THR A 138 -12.74 -29.34 -8.77
C THR A 138 -13.02 -27.87 -8.42
N PRO A 139 -14.30 -27.45 -8.38
CA PRO A 139 -14.67 -26.11 -7.94
C PRO A 139 -14.18 -25.85 -6.52
N VAL A 140 -13.41 -24.77 -6.34
CA VAL A 140 -12.97 -24.30 -5.02
C VAL A 140 -14.12 -23.49 -4.42
N PRO A 141 -14.64 -23.87 -3.23
CA PRO A 141 -15.77 -23.16 -2.65
C PRO A 141 -15.46 -21.68 -2.41
N GLN A 142 -16.37 -20.80 -2.82
CA GLN A 142 -16.25 -19.37 -2.55
C GLN A 142 -16.25 -19.07 -1.05
N ALA A 143 -15.49 -18.05 -0.65
CA ALA A 143 -15.49 -17.57 0.72
C ALA A 143 -16.87 -17.00 1.09
N VAL A 144 -17.31 -17.19 2.32
CA VAL A 144 -18.51 -16.53 2.84
C VAL A 144 -18.09 -15.35 3.68
N LEU A 145 -18.63 -14.17 3.39
CA LEU A 145 -18.43 -12.96 4.18
C LEU A 145 -19.68 -12.70 5.01
N LEU A 146 -19.49 -12.67 6.33
CA LEU A 146 -20.53 -12.39 7.31
C LEU A 146 -20.24 -11.08 7.99
N ARG A 147 -21.26 -10.26 8.17
CA ARG A 147 -21.22 -9.07 9.01
C ARG A 147 -22.12 -9.28 10.21
N LEU A 148 -21.53 -9.30 11.39
CA LEU A 148 -22.26 -9.41 12.64
C LEU A 148 -22.86 -8.07 13.04
N HIS A 149 -23.96 -8.13 13.78
CA HIS A 149 -24.60 -6.94 14.34
C HIS A 149 -23.67 -6.21 15.32
N ASN A 150 -23.02 -6.96 16.22
CA ASN A 150 -22.14 -6.43 17.25
C ASN A 150 -20.68 -6.88 17.10
N TYR A 151 -19.76 -5.99 17.46
CA TYR A 151 -18.34 -6.32 17.52
C TYR A 151 -18.01 -7.36 18.61
N ARG A 152 -18.70 -7.32 19.75
CA ARG A 152 -18.51 -8.26 20.86
C ARG A 152 -18.84 -9.70 20.44
N ASP A 153 -19.97 -9.89 19.76
CA ASP A 153 -20.37 -11.19 19.25
C ASP A 153 -19.35 -11.72 18.23
N LYS A 154 -18.79 -10.84 17.39
CA LYS A 154 -17.69 -11.21 16.49
C LYS A 154 -16.49 -11.74 17.25
N GLN A 155 -16.12 -11.07 18.35
CA GLN A 155 -14.96 -11.48 19.16
C GLN A 155 -15.18 -12.88 19.75
N LYS A 156 -16.36 -13.12 20.32
CA LYS A 156 -16.75 -14.44 20.84
C LYS A 156 -16.65 -15.53 19.77
N VAL A 157 -17.18 -15.28 18.56
CA VAL A 157 -17.08 -16.24 17.43
C VAL A 157 -15.62 -16.52 17.08
N ARG A 158 -14.78 -15.49 17.03
CA ARG A 158 -13.35 -15.64 16.70
C ARG A 158 -12.59 -16.40 17.79
N GLU A 159 -12.94 -16.20 19.04
CA GLU A 159 -12.35 -16.90 20.19
C GLU A 159 -12.77 -18.37 20.22
N ALA A 160 -14.06 -18.65 20.06
CA ALA A 160 -14.58 -20.01 19.98
C ALA A 160 -13.96 -20.80 18.80
N ALA A 161 -13.86 -20.17 17.62
CA ALA A 161 -13.19 -20.77 16.47
C ALA A 161 -11.70 -21.09 16.73
N ARG A 162 -10.99 -20.24 17.48
CA ARG A 162 -9.59 -20.51 17.87
C ARG A 162 -9.48 -21.61 18.91
N ALA A 163 -10.39 -21.65 19.88
CA ALA A 163 -10.42 -22.66 20.93
C ALA A 163 -10.66 -24.06 20.35
N LYS A 164 -11.56 -24.16 19.36
CA LYS A 164 -11.89 -25.41 18.68
C LYS A 164 -10.73 -25.98 17.85
N LYS A 165 -9.76 -25.15 17.45
CA LYS A 165 -8.57 -25.43 16.60
C LYS A 165 -8.89 -25.95 15.19
N GLU A 166 -9.69 -27.00 15.09
CA GLU A 166 -10.12 -27.64 13.86
C GLU A 166 -11.65 -27.72 13.80
N ILE A 167 -12.22 -27.21 12.72
CA ILE A 167 -13.65 -27.19 12.47
C ILE A 167 -13.89 -28.06 11.24
N ILE A 168 -14.51 -29.21 11.43
CA ILE A 168 -14.82 -30.17 10.36
C ILE A 168 -16.33 -30.14 10.14
N VAL A 169 -16.74 -29.92 8.89
CA VAL A 169 -18.15 -29.86 8.47
C VAL A 169 -18.29 -30.70 7.21
N GLU A 170 -19.19 -31.69 7.21
CA GLU A 170 -19.35 -32.67 6.12
C GLU A 170 -18.00 -33.30 5.68
N GLY A 171 -17.13 -33.62 6.65
CA GLY A 171 -15.80 -34.20 6.38
C GLY A 171 -14.77 -33.24 5.78
N LYS A 172 -15.09 -31.95 5.62
CA LYS A 172 -14.17 -30.92 5.10
C LYS A 172 -13.77 -29.93 6.17
N ARG A 173 -12.51 -29.51 6.13
CA ARG A 173 -11.99 -28.50 7.04
C ARG A 173 -12.51 -27.11 6.67
N VAL A 174 -13.17 -26.47 7.62
CA VAL A 174 -13.66 -25.10 7.54
C VAL A 174 -12.78 -24.20 8.39
N SER A 175 -12.47 -23.00 7.90
CA SER A 175 -11.66 -22.02 8.63
C SER A 175 -12.39 -20.69 8.73
N ILE A 176 -12.37 -20.11 9.93
CA ILE A 176 -13.04 -18.85 10.26
C ILE A 176 -11.99 -17.80 10.61
N PHE A 177 -11.97 -16.70 9.86
CA PHE A 177 -11.01 -15.62 10.01
C PHE A 177 -11.68 -14.26 10.16
N GLN A 178 -10.97 -13.30 10.75
CA GLN A 178 -11.38 -11.91 10.65
C GLN A 178 -11.14 -11.37 9.25
N ASP A 179 -12.07 -10.56 8.74
CA ASP A 179 -11.89 -9.81 7.50
C ASP A 179 -10.99 -8.58 7.72
N PHE A 180 -9.99 -8.42 6.86
CA PHE A 180 -8.99 -7.35 6.93
C PHE A 180 -8.85 -6.69 5.54
N SER A 181 -8.38 -5.44 5.49
CA SER A 181 -8.02 -4.82 4.21
C SER A 181 -6.95 -5.63 3.48
N VAL A 182 -6.88 -5.47 2.16
CA VAL A 182 -5.88 -6.16 1.32
C VAL A 182 -4.45 -5.83 1.77
N LYS A 183 -4.19 -4.58 2.16
CA LYS A 183 -2.87 -4.12 2.62
C LYS A 183 -2.45 -4.82 3.92
N VAL A 184 -3.35 -4.94 4.90
CA VAL A 184 -3.08 -5.71 6.13
C VAL A 184 -2.88 -7.20 5.83
N GLN A 185 -3.68 -7.79 4.93
CA GLN A 185 -3.53 -9.18 4.53
C GLN A 185 -2.16 -9.44 3.88
N LYS A 186 -1.73 -8.58 2.94
CA LYS A 186 -0.41 -8.66 2.30
C LYS A 186 0.72 -8.56 3.33
N LYS A 187 0.68 -7.56 4.21
CA LYS A 187 1.69 -7.39 5.27
C LYS A 187 1.80 -8.61 6.21
N ARG A 188 0.67 -9.26 6.53
CA ARG A 188 0.67 -10.52 7.30
C ARG A 188 1.16 -11.72 6.49
N ALA A 189 0.96 -11.71 5.18
CA ALA A 189 1.41 -12.79 4.29
C ALA A 189 2.94 -12.73 4.07
N GLU A 190 3.54 -11.54 4.02
CA GLU A 190 5.00 -11.35 3.92
C GLU A 190 5.75 -12.08 5.03
N THR A 191 5.20 -12.09 6.25
CA THR A 191 5.80 -12.78 7.41
C THR A 191 5.49 -14.27 7.49
N ALA A 192 4.86 -14.88 6.47
CA ALA A 192 4.46 -16.29 6.52
C ALA A 192 5.63 -17.25 6.69
N LYS A 193 6.76 -17.00 6.02
CA LYS A 193 7.97 -17.82 6.14
C LYS A 193 8.58 -17.73 7.54
N ALA A 194 8.77 -16.52 8.07
CA ALA A 194 9.27 -16.31 9.44
C ALA A 194 8.36 -16.98 10.48
N ARG A 195 7.04 -16.86 10.34
CA ARG A 195 6.07 -17.51 11.23
C ARG A 195 6.09 -19.04 11.15
N ARG A 196 6.45 -19.62 10.00
CA ARG A 196 6.64 -21.07 9.88
C ARG A 196 7.83 -21.49 10.73
N ARG A 197 8.97 -20.81 10.55
CA ARG A 197 10.19 -21.06 11.34
C ARG A 197 9.96 -20.92 12.85
N LEU A 198 9.20 -19.90 13.29
CA LEU A 198 8.83 -19.76 14.71
C LEU A 198 8.06 -20.99 15.24
N ARG A 199 7.15 -21.57 14.45
CA ARG A 199 6.44 -22.81 14.84
C ARG A 199 7.36 -24.02 14.83
N ASP A 200 8.23 -24.12 13.83
CA ASP A 200 9.18 -25.22 13.71
C ASP A 200 10.16 -25.22 14.90
N ALA A 201 10.48 -24.03 15.44
CA ALA A 201 11.25 -23.84 16.68
C ALA A 201 10.43 -24.03 17.98
N GLY A 202 9.15 -24.43 17.89
CA GLY A 202 8.29 -24.65 19.06
C GLY A 202 7.74 -23.38 19.73
N LEU A 203 8.02 -22.19 19.19
CA LEU A 203 7.58 -20.92 19.77
C LEU A 203 6.12 -20.62 19.43
N ARG A 204 5.35 -20.22 20.45
CA ARG A 204 3.98 -19.73 20.27
C ARG A 204 4.02 -18.27 19.84
N TYR A 205 3.18 -17.90 18.88
CA TYR A 205 3.03 -16.50 18.48
C TYR A 205 1.57 -16.12 18.29
N SER A 206 1.30 -14.83 18.36
CA SER A 206 0.01 -14.22 18.02
C SER A 206 0.21 -12.99 17.14
N PHE A 207 -0.86 -12.56 16.48
CA PHE A 207 -0.88 -11.29 15.77
C PHE A 207 -1.62 -10.22 16.57
N LEU A 208 -0.95 -9.10 16.77
CA LEU A 208 -1.59 -7.84 17.13
C LEU A 208 -1.94 -7.07 15.85
N TYR A 209 -3.07 -6.38 15.87
CA TYR A 209 -3.46 -5.52 14.75
C TYR A 209 -2.46 -4.35 14.62
N PRO A 210 -2.07 -3.95 13.40
CA PRO A 210 -2.48 -4.52 12.12
C PRO A 210 -1.72 -5.78 11.74
N ALA A 211 -0.40 -5.85 11.94
CA ALA A 211 0.44 -6.98 11.51
C ALA A 211 1.68 -7.18 12.39
N ILE A 212 1.57 -6.91 13.70
CA ILE A 212 2.68 -7.08 14.65
C ILE A 212 2.65 -8.51 15.18
N ILE A 213 3.77 -9.21 15.13
CA ILE A 213 3.90 -10.57 15.66
C ILE A 213 4.33 -10.47 17.13
N LYS A 214 3.52 -11.01 18.03
CA LYS A 214 3.90 -11.17 19.44
C LYS A 214 4.31 -12.63 19.66
N VAL A 215 5.58 -12.87 19.92
CA VAL A 215 6.15 -14.17 20.26
C VAL A 215 6.12 -14.35 21.77
N PHE A 216 5.77 -15.55 22.22
CA PHE A 216 5.75 -15.91 23.63
C PHE A 216 6.87 -16.90 23.91
N ASP A 217 7.66 -16.60 24.92
CA ASP A 217 8.74 -17.46 25.39
C ASP A 217 8.21 -18.54 26.34
N ALA A 218 8.99 -19.60 26.55
CA ALA A 218 8.68 -20.68 27.48
C ALA A 218 8.60 -20.18 28.93
N LEU A 219 9.37 -19.14 29.27
CA LEU A 219 9.41 -18.51 30.60
C LEU A 219 8.30 -17.47 30.84
N GLY A 220 7.35 -17.33 29.90
CA GLY A 220 6.22 -16.39 30.02
C GLY A 220 6.51 -14.97 29.55
N GLY A 221 7.75 -14.68 29.13
CA GLY A 221 8.11 -13.43 28.46
C GLY A 221 7.43 -13.28 27.09
N SER A 222 7.35 -12.05 26.58
CA SER A 222 6.84 -11.83 25.22
C SER A 222 7.58 -10.73 24.49
N THR A 223 7.90 -11.00 23.22
CA THR A 223 8.62 -10.08 22.33
C THR A 223 7.74 -9.69 21.16
N THR A 224 7.68 -8.41 20.84
CA THR A 224 6.92 -7.89 19.69
C THR A 224 7.84 -7.60 18.51
N LEU A 225 7.46 -8.11 17.35
CA LEU A 225 8.19 -7.99 16.09
C LEU A 225 7.28 -7.26 15.11
N SER A 226 7.66 -6.05 14.72
CA SER A 226 6.86 -5.13 13.93
C SER A 226 7.15 -5.22 12.43
N SER A 227 8.32 -5.75 12.07
CA SER A 227 8.81 -5.86 10.70
C SER A 227 9.26 -7.29 10.36
N LEU A 228 9.31 -7.60 9.05
CA LEU A 228 9.88 -8.86 8.57
C LEU A 228 11.35 -9.00 8.98
N LYS A 229 12.12 -7.90 8.90
CA LYS A 229 13.53 -7.86 9.28
C LYS A 229 13.73 -8.21 10.76
N GLU A 230 12.92 -7.64 11.66
CA GLU A 230 12.93 -8.00 13.07
C GLU A 230 12.60 -9.48 13.29
N ALA A 231 11.61 -10.00 12.57
CA ALA A 231 11.24 -11.41 12.68
C ALA A 231 12.34 -12.36 12.17
N GLU A 232 13.07 -11.98 11.14
CA GLU A 232 14.20 -12.76 10.63
C GLU A 232 15.41 -12.68 11.54
N ASN A 233 15.70 -11.50 12.10
CA ASN A 233 16.81 -11.32 13.05
C ASN A 233 16.56 -12.08 14.36
N PHE A 234 15.32 -12.08 14.86
CA PHE A 234 14.93 -12.85 16.04
C PHE A 234 15.17 -14.36 15.86
N LEU A 235 15.13 -14.87 14.63
CA LEU A 235 15.35 -16.29 14.31
C LEU A 235 16.81 -16.63 14.00
N LYS A 236 17.70 -15.63 13.96
CA LYS A 236 19.15 -15.82 13.75
C LYS A 236 19.92 -15.84 15.06
N ASN A 237 19.39 -15.17 16.08
CA ASN A 237 19.84 -15.21 17.46
C ASN A 237 19.25 -16.42 18.17
#